data_AF-A0A0G0LXN6-F1
#
_entry.id   AF-A0A0G0LXN6-F1
#
_cell.length_a   1.000
_cell.length_b   1.000
_cell.length_c   1.000
_cell.angle_alpha   90.00
_cell.angle_beta   90.00
_cell.angle_gamma   90.00
#
_symmetry.space_group_name_H-M   'P 1'
#
loop_
_entity.id
_entity.type
_entity.pdbx_description
1 polymer ?
#
loop_
_entity_poly.entity_id
_entity_poly.type
_entity_poly.pdbx_seq_one_letter_code
_entity_poly.pdbx_strand_id
1 'polypeptide(L)'
;MNLSVGIVGLPNVGKSTLFNALLGKQVADASNYPFCTIDPNVGVVAVPDNKLPVLADIVKTPKITPAIVEFVDIAGLVKGAAQGEGLGNKFLTNIRECDAIMHVVRDFSDPNIIKEGSVDPQGDLEVIFAELIIKDLETIDKFIIQNQNNPKENKSKKFLIAQKLKQSLEQGNLAVNLDLSKEDIELVQEFFLLTAKPYFIAVNVDEDTYKNIKNYKLNIKDFDRVIPISAKIENDLSEFD
;
A
#
# COMPACT_ATOMS: atom_id res chain seq x y z
N MET A 1 -16.01 -9.49 -1.24
CA MET A 1 -14.63 -9.22 -1.68
C MET A 1 -13.78 -9.26 -0.43
N ASN A 2 -12.65 -9.95 -0.50
CA ASN A 2 -11.68 -9.92 0.57
C ASN A 2 -10.94 -8.58 0.52
N LEU A 3 -10.48 -8.10 1.67
CA LEU A 3 -9.65 -6.91 1.73
C LEU A 3 -8.30 -7.22 1.07
N SER A 4 -7.89 -6.38 0.12
CA SER A 4 -6.65 -6.53 -0.64
C SER A 4 -5.68 -5.37 -0.37
N VAL A 5 -4.41 -5.69 -0.18
CA VAL A 5 -3.34 -4.72 0.13
C VAL A 5 -2.23 -4.85 -0.90
N GLY A 6 -2.00 -3.80 -1.67
CA GLY A 6 -0.92 -3.74 -2.64
C GLY A 6 0.41 -3.42 -1.95
N ILE A 7 1.40 -4.30 -2.08
CA ILE A 7 2.75 -4.05 -1.57
C ILE A 7 3.54 -3.28 -2.63
N VAL A 8 3.93 -2.05 -2.29
CA VAL A 8 4.72 -1.18 -3.18
C VAL A 8 6.04 -0.81 -2.52
N GLY A 9 7.03 -0.47 -3.33
CA GLY A 9 8.34 -0.03 -2.87
C GLY A 9 9.33 0.06 -4.02
N LEU A 10 10.43 0.78 -3.79
CA LEU A 10 11.52 0.84 -4.75
C LEU A 10 12.23 -0.53 -4.89
N PRO A 11 13.01 -0.75 -5.96
CA PRO A 11 13.87 -1.92 -6.05
C PRO A 11 14.75 -2.08 -4.81
N ASN A 12 14.95 -3.34 -4.39
CA ASN A 12 15.86 -3.73 -3.31
C ASN A 12 15.50 -3.19 -1.89
N VAL A 13 14.25 -2.78 -1.64
CA VAL A 13 13.81 -2.39 -0.28
C VAL A 13 13.43 -3.57 0.63
N GLY A 14 13.48 -4.81 0.11
CA GLY A 14 13.05 -6.02 0.81
C GLY A 14 11.58 -6.43 0.58
N LYS A 15 10.92 -5.83 -0.43
CA LYS A 15 9.54 -6.13 -0.82
C LYS A 15 9.29 -7.63 -1.05
N SER A 16 10.07 -8.26 -1.94
CA SER A 16 9.90 -9.68 -2.27
C SER A 16 10.24 -10.60 -1.10
N THR A 17 11.22 -10.23 -0.27
CA THR A 17 11.53 -10.98 0.98
C THR A 17 10.36 -10.94 1.95
N LEU A 18 9.76 -9.76 2.17
CA LEU A 18 8.58 -9.61 3.01
C LEU A 18 7.38 -10.39 2.45
N PHE A 19 7.16 -10.32 1.13
CA PHE A 19 6.08 -11.05 0.47
C PHE A 19 6.27 -12.57 0.61
N ASN A 20 7.48 -13.08 0.41
CA ASN A 20 7.80 -14.49 0.60
C ASN A 20 7.59 -14.93 2.06
N ALA A 21 7.94 -14.10 3.05
CA ALA A 21 7.65 -14.39 4.44
C ALA A 21 6.12 -14.52 4.72
N LEU A 22 5.31 -13.66 4.08
CA LEU A 22 3.85 -13.74 4.15
C LEU A 22 3.28 -14.98 3.43
N LEU A 23 3.93 -15.42 2.33
CA LEU A 23 3.61 -16.67 1.63
C LEU A 23 4.06 -17.91 2.43
N GLY A 24 5.19 -17.87 3.13
CA GLY A 24 5.64 -18.99 3.97
C GLY A 24 4.61 -19.35 5.04
N LYS A 25 3.99 -18.33 5.65
CA LYS A 25 2.87 -18.48 6.60
C LYS A 25 1.57 -19.00 5.96
N GLN A 26 1.45 -19.07 4.64
CA GLN A 26 0.27 -19.60 3.93
C GLN A 26 0.26 -21.10 3.73
N VAL A 27 1.43 -21.74 3.68
CA VAL A 27 1.54 -23.12 3.18
C VAL A 27 0.84 -24.14 4.11
N ALA A 28 0.54 -23.77 5.36
CA ALA A 28 -0.21 -24.62 6.27
C ALA A 28 -1.74 -24.68 6.00
N ASP A 29 -2.34 -23.69 5.34
CA ASP A 29 -3.81 -23.52 5.33
C ASP A 29 -4.46 -23.18 3.96
N ALA A 30 -3.68 -22.95 2.90
CA ALA A 30 -4.22 -22.55 1.60
C ALA A 30 -5.12 -23.62 0.93
N SER A 31 -4.99 -24.89 1.30
CA SER A 31 -5.86 -25.99 0.83
C SER A 31 -7.32 -25.87 1.34
N ASN A 32 -7.58 -25.03 2.34
CA ASN A 32 -8.89 -24.87 2.97
C ASN A 32 -9.76 -23.76 2.35
N TYR A 33 -9.27 -22.99 1.36
CA TYR A 33 -9.98 -21.84 0.79
C TYR A 33 -10.30 -22.03 -0.72
N PRO A 34 -11.46 -22.63 -1.08
CA PRO A 34 -11.81 -23.03 -2.44
C PRO A 34 -12.09 -21.89 -3.45
N PHE A 35 -11.73 -20.64 -3.13
CA PHE A 35 -11.96 -19.46 -3.97
C PHE A 35 -10.71 -18.61 -4.22
N CYS A 36 -9.54 -19.05 -3.74
CA CYS A 36 -8.31 -18.30 -3.96
C CYS A 36 -7.80 -18.51 -5.40
N THR A 37 -7.65 -17.41 -6.13
CA THR A 37 -6.95 -17.40 -7.42
C THR A 37 -5.49 -17.80 -7.18
N ILE A 38 -4.96 -18.74 -7.98
CA ILE A 38 -3.55 -19.13 -7.97
C ILE A 38 -2.75 -18.08 -8.75
N ASP A 39 -2.71 -16.84 -8.27
CA ASP A 39 -1.80 -15.83 -8.79
C ASP A 39 -0.51 -15.88 -7.95
N PRO A 40 0.67 -16.11 -8.56
CA PRO A 40 1.93 -16.17 -7.82
C PRO A 40 2.28 -14.87 -7.09
N ASN A 41 1.66 -13.74 -7.44
CA ASN A 41 1.85 -12.45 -6.81
C ASN A 41 0.77 -12.13 -5.78
N VAL A 42 -0.10 -13.09 -5.41
CA VAL A 42 -1.11 -12.89 -4.36
C VAL A 42 -0.85 -13.83 -3.21
N GLY A 43 -0.73 -13.27 -2.02
CA GLY A 43 -0.61 -13.99 -0.76
C GLY A 43 -1.83 -13.77 0.13
N VAL A 44 -2.45 -14.84 0.64
CA VAL A 44 -3.61 -14.79 1.54
C VAL A 44 -3.21 -15.02 3.00
N VAL A 45 -3.31 -14.02 3.87
CA VAL A 45 -2.92 -14.16 5.28
C VAL A 45 -4.15 -14.15 6.18
N ALA A 46 -4.23 -15.10 7.11
CA ALA A 46 -5.27 -15.13 8.14
C ALA A 46 -5.06 -14.00 9.17
N VAL A 47 -6.13 -13.30 9.52
CA VAL A 47 -6.12 -12.27 10.55
C VAL A 47 -6.08 -12.95 11.92
N PRO A 48 -5.04 -12.72 12.75
CA PRO A 48 -4.95 -13.31 14.07
C PRO A 48 -6.04 -12.73 14.98
N ASP A 49 -6.92 -13.59 15.48
CA ASP A 49 -7.97 -13.22 16.43
C ASP A 49 -8.06 -14.23 17.58
N ASN A 50 -7.57 -13.80 18.76
CA ASN A 50 -7.57 -14.60 19.98
C ASN A 50 -8.99 -14.95 20.49
N LYS A 51 -10.04 -14.31 19.96
CA LYS A 51 -11.43 -14.62 20.31
C LYS A 51 -11.93 -15.88 19.60
N LEU A 52 -11.37 -16.22 18.44
CA LEU A 52 -11.85 -17.37 17.66
C LEU A 52 -11.71 -18.71 18.41
N PRO A 53 -10.56 -19.01 19.07
CA PRO A 53 -10.45 -20.21 19.90
C PRO A 53 -11.46 -20.22 21.06
N VAL A 54 -11.64 -19.08 21.74
CA VAL A 54 -12.59 -18.94 22.85
C VAL A 54 -14.03 -19.22 22.39
N LEU A 55 -14.42 -18.67 21.23
CA LEU A 55 -15.74 -18.93 20.65
C LEU A 55 -15.89 -20.40 20.24
N ALA A 56 -14.86 -20.98 19.63
CA ALA A 56 -14.86 -22.38 19.20
C ALA A 56 -15.09 -23.34 20.37
N ASP A 57 -14.48 -23.07 21.53
CA ASP A 57 -14.69 -23.83 22.76
C ASP A 57 -16.13 -23.70 23.29
N ILE A 58 -16.71 -22.50 23.26
CA ILE A 58 -18.09 -22.24 23.73
C ILE A 58 -19.11 -22.99 22.86
N VAL A 59 -18.98 -22.90 21.53
CA VAL A 59 -19.90 -23.56 20.59
C VAL A 59 -19.53 -25.02 20.29
N LYS A 60 -18.42 -25.50 20.84
CA LYS A 60 -17.89 -26.86 20.69
C LYS A 60 -17.68 -27.26 19.23
N THR A 61 -17.01 -26.41 18.46
CA THR A 61 -16.62 -26.71 17.07
C THR A 61 -15.11 -26.95 16.99
N PRO A 62 -14.65 -27.99 16.27
CA PRO A 62 -13.22 -28.16 15.96
C PRO A 62 -12.77 -27.27 14.80
N LYS A 63 -13.70 -26.64 14.06
CA LYS A 63 -13.40 -25.81 12.89
C LYS A 63 -13.38 -24.33 13.27
N ILE A 64 -12.23 -23.69 13.10
CA ILE A 64 -12.04 -22.24 13.16
C ILE A 64 -11.84 -21.74 11.73
N THR A 65 -12.49 -20.63 11.37
CA THR A 65 -12.31 -19.99 10.06
C THR A 65 -12.04 -18.51 10.29
N PRO A 66 -10.77 -18.07 10.23
CA PRO A 66 -10.41 -16.68 10.44
C PRO A 66 -10.85 -15.80 9.25
N ALA A 67 -10.93 -14.50 9.50
CA ALA A 67 -10.95 -13.54 8.41
C ALA A 67 -9.60 -13.57 7.67
N ILE A 68 -9.60 -13.23 6.38
CA ILE A 68 -8.40 -13.23 5.55
C ILE A 68 -8.16 -11.85 4.93
N VAL A 69 -6.89 -11.55 4.69
CA VAL A 69 -6.43 -10.39 3.94
C VAL A 69 -5.56 -10.87 2.79
N GLU A 70 -5.79 -10.35 1.60
CA GLU A 70 -4.99 -10.61 0.42
C GLU A 70 -3.89 -9.54 0.33
N PHE A 71 -2.65 -9.97 0.14
CA PHE A 71 -1.51 -9.12 -0.14
C PHE A 71 -1.10 -9.35 -1.59
N VAL A 72 -0.98 -8.28 -2.36
CA VAL A 72 -0.62 -8.35 -3.77
C VAL A 72 0.78 -7.78 -3.94
N ASP A 73 1.73 -8.59 -4.40
CA ASP A 73 3.07 -8.12 -4.73
C ASP A 73 3.02 -7.28 -6.02
N ILE A 74 3.09 -5.97 -5.86
CA ILE A 74 3.09 -5.07 -7.02
C ILE A 74 4.54 -4.98 -7.51
N ALA A 75 4.76 -5.30 -8.78
CA ALA A 75 6.09 -5.28 -9.40
C ALA A 75 6.84 -3.97 -9.08
N GLY A 76 8.14 -4.04 -8.79
CA GLY A 76 8.90 -2.85 -8.38
C GLY A 76 8.83 -1.75 -9.44
N LEU A 77 8.53 -0.52 -9.00
CA LEU A 77 8.47 0.64 -9.89
C LEU A 77 9.88 1.01 -10.33
N VAL A 78 10.11 1.05 -11.64
CA VAL A 78 11.26 1.75 -12.23
C VAL A 78 10.85 3.20 -12.42
N LYS A 79 11.73 4.17 -12.07
CA LYS A 79 11.47 5.61 -12.26
C LYS A 79 10.91 5.88 -13.66
N GLY A 80 9.86 6.69 -13.78
CA GLY A 80 9.23 7.01 -15.07
C GLY A 80 7.99 6.17 -15.41
N ALA A 81 7.41 5.47 -14.44
CA ALA A 81 6.17 4.71 -14.62
C ALA A 81 4.99 5.57 -15.11
N ALA A 82 4.90 6.83 -14.67
CA ALA A 82 3.89 7.76 -15.15
C ALA A 82 4.10 8.21 -16.62
N GLN A 83 5.32 8.11 -17.15
CA GLN A 83 5.68 8.59 -18.51
C GLN A 83 5.30 7.61 -19.64
N GLY A 84 4.66 6.48 -19.31
CA GLY A 84 4.00 5.63 -20.31
C GLY A 84 4.83 4.49 -20.90
N GLU A 85 6.00 4.18 -20.35
CA GLU A 85 6.64 2.89 -20.62
C GLU A 85 5.74 1.78 -20.02
N GLY A 86 5.29 0.81 -20.83
CA GLY A 86 4.17 -0.09 -20.52
C GLY A 86 4.24 -0.89 -19.20
N LEU A 87 5.38 -0.90 -18.50
CA LEU A 87 5.51 -1.44 -17.14
C LEU A 87 4.83 -0.55 -16.09
N GLY A 88 4.92 0.78 -16.22
CA GLY A 88 4.36 1.71 -15.25
C GLY A 88 2.84 1.72 -15.20
N ASN A 89 2.18 1.56 -16.34
CA ASN A 89 0.72 1.45 -16.37
C ASN A 89 0.22 0.14 -15.73
N LYS A 90 0.96 -0.97 -15.87
CA LYS A 90 0.61 -2.23 -15.18
C LYS A 90 0.73 -2.07 -13.66
N PHE A 91 1.80 -1.42 -13.19
CA PHE A 91 1.96 -1.08 -11.78
C PHE A 91 0.75 -0.30 -11.22
N LEU A 92 0.37 0.78 -11.90
CA LEU A 92 -0.74 1.64 -11.46
C LEU A 92 -2.10 0.93 -11.53
N THR A 93 -2.31 0.05 -12.51
CA THR A 93 -3.51 -0.79 -12.60
C THR A 93 -3.61 -1.75 -11.41
N ASN A 94 -2.53 -2.44 -11.06
CA ASN A 94 -2.52 -3.36 -9.91
C ASN A 94 -2.80 -2.62 -8.59
N ILE A 95 -2.26 -1.41 -8.41
CA ILE A 95 -2.60 -0.56 -7.25
C ILE A 95 -4.09 -0.21 -7.25
N ARG A 96 -4.65 0.12 -8.42
CA ARG A 96 -6.06 0.50 -8.56
C ARG A 96 -7.01 -0.60 -8.13
N GLU A 97 -6.65 -1.86 -8.38
CA GLU A 97 -7.41 -3.06 -8.00
C GLU A 97 -7.33 -3.39 -6.50
N CYS A 98 -6.30 -2.90 -5.79
CA CYS A 98 -6.16 -3.13 -4.35
C CYS A 98 -7.00 -2.15 -3.51
N ASP A 99 -7.41 -2.52 -2.30
CA ASP A 99 -8.16 -1.64 -1.39
C ASP A 99 -7.26 -0.66 -0.62
N ALA A 100 -6.03 -1.08 -0.29
CA ALA A 100 -5.05 -0.28 0.44
C ALA A 100 -3.63 -0.48 -0.10
N ILE A 101 -2.71 0.39 0.34
CA ILE A 101 -1.29 0.37 -0.07
C ILE A 101 -0.41 0.13 1.16
N MET A 102 0.44 -0.89 1.11
CA MET A 102 1.58 -1.05 2.03
C MET A 102 2.84 -0.56 1.32
N HIS A 103 3.36 0.59 1.76
CA HIS A 103 4.61 1.12 1.21
C HIS A 103 5.81 0.62 2.00
N VAL A 104 6.59 -0.26 1.40
CA VAL A 104 7.86 -0.75 1.96
C VAL A 104 8.96 0.26 1.63
N VAL A 105 9.67 0.70 2.66
CA VAL A 105 10.84 1.60 2.56
C VAL A 105 12.02 0.97 3.30
N ARG A 106 13.24 1.22 2.83
CA ARG A 106 14.44 0.68 3.48
C ARG A 106 14.98 1.65 4.52
N ASP A 107 15.28 1.14 5.71
CA ASP A 107 16.13 1.82 6.69
C ASP A 107 17.10 0.80 7.32
N PHE A 108 17.91 0.21 6.45
CA PHE A 108 18.98 -0.72 6.80
C PHE A 108 20.19 -0.46 5.89
N SER A 109 21.37 -0.89 6.34
CA SER A 109 22.60 -0.78 5.56
C SER A 109 23.09 -2.16 5.15
N ASP A 110 23.14 -2.41 3.84
CA ASP A 110 23.76 -3.61 3.26
C ASP A 110 24.74 -3.18 2.15
N PRO A 111 26.05 -3.49 2.28
CA PRO A 111 27.04 -3.12 1.27
C PRO A 111 26.85 -3.81 -0.09
N ASN A 112 26.06 -4.88 -0.16
CA ASN A 112 25.78 -5.62 -1.39
C ASN A 112 24.57 -5.07 -2.15
N ILE A 113 23.79 -4.17 -1.55
CA ILE A 113 22.59 -3.62 -2.18
C ILE A 113 22.92 -2.31 -2.88
N ILE A 114 22.71 -2.30 -4.20
CA ILE A 114 22.80 -1.08 -4.99
C ILE A 114 21.61 -0.17 -4.64
N LYS A 115 21.91 1.00 -4.09
CA LYS A 115 20.93 2.05 -3.82
C LYS A 115 20.55 2.76 -5.13
N GLU A 116 19.58 2.20 -5.85
CA GLU A 116 18.97 2.92 -6.97
C GLU A 116 17.90 3.90 -6.46
N GLY A 117 17.92 5.11 -6.99
CA GLY A 117 16.81 6.07 -6.83
C GLY A 117 16.95 7.09 -5.71
N SER A 118 16.98 6.64 -4.45
CA SER A 118 16.96 7.47 -3.23
C SER A 118 18.03 7.00 -2.22
N VAL A 119 18.48 7.86 -1.31
CA VAL A 119 19.56 7.55 -0.34
C VAL A 119 19.01 7.21 1.05
N ASP A 120 17.78 7.62 1.35
CA ASP A 120 17.16 7.56 2.67
C ASP A 120 15.68 7.10 2.62
N PRO A 121 15.08 6.68 3.75
CA PRO A 121 13.71 6.15 3.77
C PRO A 121 12.64 7.16 3.35
N GLN A 122 12.88 8.46 3.59
CA GLN A 122 11.95 9.53 3.23
C GLN A 122 11.91 9.73 1.71
N GLY A 123 13.07 9.70 1.06
CA GLY A 123 13.18 9.76 -0.40
C GLY A 123 12.53 8.55 -1.08
N ASP A 124 12.65 7.35 -0.50
CA ASP A 124 11.97 6.15 -1.02
C ASP A 124 10.45 6.36 -1.04
N LEU A 125 9.90 6.95 0.02
CA LEU A 125 8.49 7.27 0.17
C LEU A 125 8.02 8.32 -0.85
N GLU A 126 8.77 9.41 -0.95
CA GLU A 126 8.44 10.55 -1.83
C GLU A 126 8.43 10.15 -3.31
N VAL A 127 9.32 9.24 -3.74
CA VAL A 127 9.38 8.81 -5.14
C VAL A 127 8.08 8.10 -5.57
N ILE A 128 7.59 7.13 -4.78
CA ILE A 128 6.36 6.41 -5.14
C ILE A 128 5.15 7.34 -5.05
N PHE A 129 5.05 8.14 -3.99
CA PHE A 129 3.93 9.07 -3.85
C PHE A 129 3.90 10.13 -4.95
N ALA A 130 5.05 10.63 -5.40
CA ALA A 130 5.11 11.54 -6.54
C ALA A 130 4.52 10.91 -7.81
N GLU A 131 4.84 9.65 -8.11
CA GLU A 131 4.29 8.94 -9.28
C GLU A 131 2.76 8.75 -9.18
N LEU A 132 2.24 8.42 -7.99
CA LEU A 132 0.78 8.32 -7.77
C LEU A 132 0.09 9.68 -7.93
N ILE A 133 0.70 10.74 -7.39
CA ILE A 133 0.21 12.11 -7.47
C ILE A 133 0.17 12.57 -8.93
N ILE A 134 1.24 12.36 -9.70
CA ILE A 134 1.29 12.72 -11.12
C ILE A 134 0.13 12.05 -11.87
N LYS A 135 -0.14 10.77 -11.58
CA LYS A 135 -1.23 10.07 -12.26
C LYS A 135 -2.62 10.58 -11.90
N ASP A 136 -2.82 10.91 -10.63
CA ASP A 136 -4.08 11.48 -10.17
C ASP A 136 -4.29 12.90 -10.69
N LEU A 137 -3.23 13.71 -10.80
CA LEU A 137 -3.27 15.03 -11.45
C LEU A 137 -3.74 14.93 -12.91
N GLU A 138 -3.24 13.97 -13.69
CA GLU A 138 -3.75 13.76 -15.06
C GLU A 138 -5.27 13.50 -15.09
N THR A 139 -5.78 12.74 -14.11
CA THR A 139 -7.19 12.39 -14.01
C THR A 139 -8.03 13.63 -13.66
N ILE A 140 -7.57 14.39 -12.67
CA ILE A 140 -8.24 15.62 -12.20
C ILE A 140 -8.18 16.73 -13.26
N ASP A 141 -7.05 16.92 -13.92
CA ASP A 141 -6.90 17.93 -14.97
C ASP A 141 -7.82 17.65 -16.16
N LYS A 142 -7.89 16.40 -16.61
CA LYS A 142 -8.84 16.00 -17.67
C LYS A 142 -10.27 16.34 -17.28
N PHE A 143 -10.68 16.04 -16.05
CA PHE A 143 -12.02 16.37 -15.57
C PHE A 143 -12.27 17.88 -15.52
N ILE A 144 -11.33 18.67 -15.01
CA ILE A 144 -11.47 20.14 -14.94
C ILE A 144 -11.57 20.74 -16.35
N ILE A 145 -10.68 20.36 -17.27
CA ILE A 145 -10.64 20.90 -18.64
C ILE A 145 -11.95 20.61 -19.39
N GLN A 146 -12.52 19.42 -19.21
CA GLN A 146 -13.77 19.04 -19.86
C GLN A 146 -14.98 19.83 -19.34
N ASN A 147 -14.97 20.24 -18.08
CA ASN A 147 -16.15 20.79 -17.41
C ASN A 147 -16.09 22.31 -17.13
N GLN A 148 -14.92 22.95 -17.23
CA GLN A 148 -14.73 24.38 -16.93
C GLN A 148 -15.63 25.32 -17.75
N ASN A 149 -15.93 24.95 -19.00
CA ASN A 149 -16.74 25.76 -19.91
C ASN A 149 -18.25 25.45 -19.83
N ASN A 150 -18.66 24.47 -19.02
CA ASN A 150 -20.06 24.11 -18.83
C ASN A 150 -20.63 24.94 -17.65
N PRO A 151 -21.56 25.89 -17.85
CA PRO A 151 -22.05 26.78 -16.80
C PRO A 151 -22.79 26.09 -15.64
N LYS A 152 -23.28 24.87 -15.85
CA LYS A 152 -23.91 24.06 -14.80
C LYS A 152 -22.86 23.30 -13.99
N GLU A 153 -21.89 22.71 -14.69
CA GLU A 153 -20.90 21.83 -14.06
C GLU A 153 -19.76 22.59 -13.40
N ASN A 154 -19.33 23.72 -13.95
CA ASN A 154 -18.23 24.51 -13.41
C ASN A 154 -18.51 25.17 -12.05
N LYS A 155 -19.73 25.03 -11.53
CA LYS A 155 -20.17 25.42 -10.19
C LYS A 155 -20.61 24.23 -9.34
N SER A 156 -20.51 23.00 -9.87
CA SER A 156 -20.89 21.80 -9.14
C SER A 156 -19.93 21.58 -7.97
N LYS A 157 -20.44 20.94 -6.91
CA LYS A 157 -19.62 20.56 -5.75
C LYS A 157 -18.43 19.68 -6.17
N LYS A 158 -18.66 18.76 -7.11
CA LYS A 158 -17.63 17.88 -7.68
C LYS A 158 -16.51 18.65 -8.39
N PHE A 159 -16.85 19.69 -9.15
CA PHE A 159 -15.86 20.54 -9.81
C PHE A 159 -15.03 21.36 -8.81
N LEU A 160 -15.66 21.92 -7.78
CA LEU A 160 -14.95 22.64 -6.72
C LEU A 160 -14.01 21.72 -5.93
N ILE A 161 -14.43 20.49 -5.64
CA ILE A 161 -13.57 19.47 -5.03
C ILE A 161 -12.40 19.10 -5.94
N ALA A 162 -12.64 18.93 -7.25
CA ALA A 162 -11.56 18.66 -8.20
C ALA A 162 -10.50 19.77 -8.19
N GLN A 163 -10.91 21.04 -8.11
CA GLN A 163 -9.97 22.16 -7.98
C GLN A 163 -9.18 22.12 -6.67
N LYS A 164 -9.84 21.82 -5.53
CA LYS A 164 -9.17 21.66 -4.23
C LYS A 164 -8.18 20.50 -4.24
N LEU A 165 -8.56 19.36 -4.83
CA LEU A 165 -7.70 18.19 -5.00
C LEU A 165 -6.46 18.54 -5.82
N LYS A 166 -6.65 19.20 -6.98
CA LYS A 166 -5.55 19.64 -7.83
C LYS A 166 -4.52 20.45 -7.05
N GLN A 167 -4.97 21.49 -6.35
CA GLN A 167 -4.09 22.37 -5.57
C GLN A 167 -3.32 21.60 -4.50
N SER A 168 -3.96 20.63 -3.83
CA SER A 168 -3.34 19.82 -2.78
C SER A 168 -2.30 18.84 -3.34
N LEU A 169 -2.65 18.16 -4.43
CA LEU A 169 -1.78 17.22 -5.14
C LEU A 169 -0.54 17.92 -5.71
N GLU A 170 -0.69 19.13 -6.27
CA GLU A 170 0.44 19.95 -6.75
C GLU A 170 1.43 20.34 -5.64
N GLN A 171 0.98 20.33 -4.38
CA GLN A 171 1.83 20.58 -3.21
C GLN A 171 2.46 19.30 -2.63
N GLY A 172 2.26 18.14 -3.27
CA GLY A 172 2.80 16.86 -2.81
C GLY A 172 1.94 16.14 -1.77
N ASN A 173 0.73 16.64 -1.49
CA ASN A 173 -0.15 16.02 -0.49
C ASN A 173 -1.03 14.93 -1.14
N LEU A 174 -1.18 13.80 -0.46
CA LEU A 174 -2.08 12.73 -0.90
C LEU A 174 -3.55 13.09 -0.64
N ALA A 175 -4.45 12.70 -1.55
CA ALA A 175 -5.88 12.98 -1.42
C ALA A 175 -6.49 12.40 -0.13
N VAL A 176 -6.02 11.24 0.33
CA VAL A 176 -6.49 10.59 1.58
C VAL A 176 -6.16 11.38 2.85
N ASN A 177 -5.20 12.31 2.78
CA ASN A 177 -4.77 13.12 3.93
C ASN A 177 -5.47 14.49 3.97
N LEU A 178 -6.36 14.78 3.01
CA LEU A 178 -7.17 16.00 3.04
C LEU A 178 -8.27 15.89 4.08
N ASP A 179 -8.40 16.92 4.90
CA ASP A 179 -9.56 17.09 5.77
C ASP A 179 -10.79 17.48 4.93
N LEU A 180 -11.71 16.53 4.79
CA LEU A 180 -12.88 16.57 3.91
C LEU A 180 -14.12 16.11 4.66
N SER A 181 -15.27 16.71 4.33
CA SER A 181 -16.55 16.25 4.85
C SER A 181 -16.92 14.88 4.27
N LYS A 182 -17.83 14.14 4.92
CA LYS A 182 -18.29 12.83 4.41
C LYS A 182 -18.82 12.91 2.98
N GLU A 183 -19.61 13.95 2.68
CA GLU A 183 -20.12 14.19 1.34
C GLU A 183 -19.01 14.47 0.32
N ASP A 184 -17.94 15.15 0.73
CA ASP A 184 -16.80 15.41 -0.16
C ASP A 184 -16.00 14.12 -0.42
N ILE A 185 -15.86 13.26 0.59
CA ILE A 185 -15.18 11.96 0.46
C ILE A 185 -15.89 11.08 -0.57
N GLU A 186 -17.22 11.04 -0.56
CA GLU A 186 -18.01 10.30 -1.57
C GLU A 186 -17.71 10.80 -2.99
N LEU A 187 -17.62 12.12 -3.18
CA LEU A 187 -17.27 12.72 -4.48
C LEU A 187 -15.81 12.45 -4.88
N VAL A 188 -14.88 12.38 -3.91
CA VAL A 188 -13.48 11.99 -4.16
C VAL A 188 -13.41 10.54 -4.66
N GLN A 189 -14.20 9.64 -4.06
CA GLN A 189 -14.22 8.23 -4.44
C GLN A 189 -14.66 8.02 -5.89
N GLU A 190 -15.54 8.87 -6.44
CA GLU A 190 -15.97 8.81 -7.84
C GLU A 190 -14.83 9.08 -8.85
N PHE A 191 -13.72 9.69 -8.43
CA PHE A 191 -12.55 9.88 -9.29
C PHE A 191 -11.64 8.65 -9.33
N PHE A 192 -11.84 7.68 -8.43
CA PHE A 192 -11.01 6.48 -8.29
C PHE A 192 -9.51 6.82 -8.21
N LEU A 193 -9.15 7.82 -7.40
CA LEU A 193 -7.77 8.29 -7.26
C LEU A 193 -6.91 7.25 -6.52
N LEU A 194 -5.66 7.11 -6.93
CA LEU A 194 -4.69 6.22 -6.28
C LEU A 194 -4.30 6.76 -4.90
N THR A 195 -4.09 8.07 -4.80
CA THR A 195 -3.71 8.80 -3.58
C THR A 195 -4.86 8.95 -2.58
N ALA A 196 -6.09 8.57 -2.96
CA ALA A 196 -7.23 8.52 -2.05
C ALA A 196 -7.34 7.19 -1.28
N LYS A 197 -6.53 6.17 -1.64
CA LYS A 197 -6.52 4.88 -0.96
C LYS A 197 -5.87 5.00 0.43
N PRO A 198 -6.39 4.27 1.44
CA PRO A 198 -5.68 4.09 2.69
C PRO A 198 -4.28 3.52 2.45
N TYR A 199 -3.30 3.97 3.22
CA TYR A 199 -1.93 3.47 3.15
C TYR A 199 -1.30 3.36 4.53
N PHE A 200 -0.29 2.51 4.64
CA PHE A 200 0.62 2.44 5.77
C PHE A 200 2.03 2.12 5.28
N ILE A 201 3.02 2.42 6.11
CA ILE A 201 4.43 2.37 5.75
C ILE A 201 5.09 1.23 6.51
N ALA A 202 5.65 0.27 5.80
CA ALA A 202 6.46 -0.79 6.37
C ALA A 202 7.94 -0.39 6.25
N VAL A 203 8.53 0.06 7.36
CA VAL A 203 9.96 0.41 7.38
C VAL A 203 10.75 -0.87 7.63
N ASN A 204 11.44 -1.33 6.61
CA ASN A 204 12.31 -2.49 6.71
C ASN A 204 13.65 -2.08 7.32
N VAL A 205 13.95 -2.62 8.51
CA VAL A 205 15.17 -2.35 9.27
C VAL A 205 16.02 -3.62 9.44
N ASP A 206 17.28 -3.45 9.79
CA ASP A 206 18.13 -4.57 10.18
C ASP A 206 17.70 -5.20 11.52
N GLU A 207 18.22 -6.39 11.80
CA GLU A 207 17.82 -7.16 12.98
C GLU A 207 18.14 -6.46 14.30
N ASP A 208 19.29 -5.80 14.37
CA ASP A 208 19.76 -5.13 15.58
C ASP A 208 18.89 -3.92 15.89
N THR A 209 18.50 -3.18 14.85
CA THR A 209 17.54 -2.08 14.93
C THR A 209 16.15 -2.60 15.32
N TYR A 210 15.69 -3.69 14.72
CA TYR A 210 14.40 -4.30 15.06
C TYR A 210 14.33 -4.76 16.52
N LYS A 211 15.38 -5.41 17.03
CA LYS A 211 15.50 -5.80 18.45
C LYS A 211 15.46 -4.58 19.40
N ASN A 212 15.92 -3.42 18.92
CA ASN A 212 15.98 -2.18 19.68
C ASN A 212 14.93 -1.14 19.25
N ILE A 213 13.80 -1.59 18.67
CA ILE A 213 12.86 -0.68 18.01
C ILE A 213 12.27 0.40 18.91
N LYS A 214 12.21 0.16 20.23
CA LYS A 214 11.76 1.17 21.20
C LYS A 214 12.63 2.43 21.22
N ASN A 215 13.90 2.30 20.83
CA ASN A 215 14.88 3.39 20.80
C ASN A 215 15.15 3.88 19.36
N TYR A 216 14.49 3.29 18.38
CA TYR A 216 14.68 3.60 16.98
C TYR A 216 14.03 4.95 16.64
N LYS A 217 14.84 5.86 16.09
CA LYS A 217 14.37 7.16 15.61
C LYS A 217 14.28 7.11 14.10
N LEU A 218 13.07 6.88 13.61
CA LEU A 218 12.80 6.96 12.19
C LEU A 218 12.77 8.43 11.74
N ASN A 219 13.49 8.74 10.67
CA ASN A 219 13.45 10.04 10.02
C ASN A 219 12.41 10.06 8.88
N ILE A 220 11.16 9.75 9.20
CA ILE A 220 10.03 9.91 8.27
C ILE A 220 9.05 10.91 8.91
N LYS A 221 8.61 11.90 8.13
CA LYS A 221 7.57 12.84 8.56
C LYS A 221 6.22 12.10 8.59
N ASP A 222 5.36 12.45 9.55
CA ASP A 222 4.03 11.84 9.74
C ASP A 222 4.06 10.36 10.16
N PHE A 223 4.61 10.14 11.37
CA PHE A 223 4.91 8.85 11.99
C PHE A 223 3.68 7.94 12.29
N ASP A 224 2.45 8.47 12.20
CA ASP A 224 1.23 7.80 12.72
C ASP A 224 0.83 6.53 11.95
N ARG A 225 1.42 6.26 10.78
CA ARG A 225 1.10 5.09 9.92
C ARG A 225 2.32 4.22 9.65
N VAL A 226 3.33 4.27 10.51
CA VAL A 226 4.57 3.53 10.32
C VAL A 226 4.61 2.25 11.16
N ILE A 227 4.94 1.15 10.51
CA ILE A 227 5.18 -0.16 11.12
C ILE A 227 6.63 -0.54 10.82
N PRO A 228 7.52 -0.52 11.82
CA PRO A 228 8.84 -1.08 11.64
C PRO A 228 8.77 -2.60 11.55
N ILE A 229 9.50 -3.18 10.62
CA ILE A 229 9.60 -4.62 10.37
C ILE A 229 11.05 -5.00 10.09
N SER A 230 11.38 -6.28 10.22
CA SER A 230 12.58 -6.84 9.60
C SER A 230 12.16 -7.96 8.67
N ALA A 231 12.17 -7.68 7.37
CA ALA A 231 11.76 -8.66 6.35
C ALA A 231 12.65 -9.92 6.42
N LYS A 232 13.92 -9.75 6.79
CA LYS A 232 14.86 -10.86 7.00
C LYS A 232 14.42 -11.76 8.15
N ILE A 233 14.17 -11.20 9.33
CA ILE A 233 13.70 -11.98 10.50
C ILE A 233 12.38 -12.69 10.17
N GLU A 234 11.42 -11.99 9.57
CA GLU A 234 10.13 -12.59 9.22
C GLU A 234 10.29 -13.74 8.23
N ASN A 235 11.18 -13.61 7.25
CA ASN A 235 11.47 -14.68 6.30
C ASN A 235 12.15 -15.87 7.01
N ASP A 236 13.18 -15.63 7.80
CA ASP A 236 13.87 -16.68 8.56
C ASP A 236 12.87 -17.42 9.47
N LEU A 237 11.99 -16.70 10.17
CA LEU A 237 10.95 -17.29 11.02
C LEU A 237 9.90 -18.07 10.22
N SER A 238 9.59 -17.68 8.98
CA SER A 238 8.64 -18.41 8.15
C SER A 238 9.15 -19.78 7.70
N GLU A 239 10.45 -20.03 7.84
CA GLU A 239 11.07 -21.34 7.59
C GLU A 239 11.08 -22.24 8.85
N PHE A 240 10.73 -21.71 10.02
CA PHE A 240 10.59 -22.47 11.27
C PHE A 240 9.10 -22.69 11.59
N ASP A 241 8.66 -23.95 11.57
CA ASP A 241 7.30 -24.38 11.92
C ASP A 241 6.85 -23.98 13.35
#